data_AF-A0A0B7NQF9-F1
#
_entry.id   AF-A0A0B7NQF9-F1
#
_cell.length_a   1.000
_cell.length_b   1.000
_cell.length_c   1.000
_cell.angle_alpha   90.00
_cell.angle_beta   90.00
_cell.angle_gamma   90.00
#
_symmetry.space_group_name_H-M   'P 1'
#
loop_
_entity.id
_entity.type
_entity.pdbx_description
1 polymer ?
#
loop_
_entity_poly.entity_id
_entity_poly.type
_entity_poly.pdbx_seq_one_letter_code
_entity_poly.pdbx_strand_id
1 'polypeptide(L)'
;MVPKKIKSKRVRLAHKHRILGRIKDHHRKERRAARKNPSQHNKTKKDPGIPNEWPFKEELLNEIQAQKNQDEEEKQKTKELQRAERAQAKKAAKKAEIAENIAAAKAAAAAAARAASVTDKKIKKSGKK
;
A
#
# COMPACT_ATOMS: atom_id res chain seq x y z
N MET A 1 46.15 -62.72 5.42
CA MET A 1 44.80 -62.11 5.33
C MET A 1 44.59 -61.61 3.91
N VAL A 2 43.56 -62.06 3.18
CA VAL A 2 43.35 -61.67 1.77
C VAL A 2 42.74 -60.27 1.69
N PRO A 3 43.33 -59.31 0.96
CA PRO A 3 42.79 -57.96 0.82
C PRO A 3 41.40 -57.97 0.20
N LYS A 4 40.46 -57.21 0.78
CA LYS A 4 39.09 -57.10 0.27
C LYS A 4 39.07 -56.34 -1.05
N LYS A 5 38.39 -56.88 -2.05
CA LYS A 5 38.21 -56.20 -3.35
C LYS A 5 37.42 -54.90 -3.18
N ILE A 6 38.05 -53.77 -3.51
CA ILE A 6 37.45 -52.43 -3.41
C ILE A 6 36.74 -52.09 -4.72
N LYS A 7 35.55 -51.49 -4.63
CA LYS A 7 34.82 -51.00 -5.81
C LYS A 7 35.50 -49.77 -6.39
N SER A 8 35.56 -49.70 -7.72
CA SER A 8 36.10 -48.54 -8.43
C SER A 8 35.22 -47.29 -8.21
N LYS A 9 35.86 -46.13 -8.01
CA LYS A 9 35.20 -44.82 -7.97
C LYS A 9 34.84 -44.29 -9.37
N ARG A 10 35.25 -44.97 -10.44
CA ARG A 10 34.98 -44.55 -11.83
C ARG A 10 33.49 -44.69 -12.13
N VAL A 11 32.87 -43.59 -12.57
CA VAL A 11 31.46 -43.58 -12.96
C VAL A 11 31.34 -43.68 -14.47
N ARG A 12 30.60 -44.69 -14.95
CA ARG A 12 30.28 -44.84 -16.37
C ARG A 12 29.47 -43.63 -16.86
N LEU A 13 29.71 -43.23 -18.11
CA LEU A 13 29.07 -42.08 -18.72
C LEU A 13 27.52 -42.22 -18.76
N ALA A 14 27.02 -43.43 -19.06
CA ALA A 14 25.59 -43.75 -18.98
C ALA A 14 24.99 -43.52 -17.59
N HIS A 15 25.73 -43.81 -16.52
CA HIS A 15 25.27 -43.59 -15.15
C HIS A 15 25.17 -42.09 -14.83
N LYS A 16 26.16 -41.30 -15.28
CA LYS A 16 26.11 -39.82 -15.15
C LYS A 16 24.88 -39.25 -15.86
N HIS A 17 24.64 -39.65 -17.11
CA HIS A 17 23.49 -39.15 -17.88
C HIS A 17 22.15 -39.58 -17.27
N ARG A 18 22.06 -40.79 -16.72
CA ARG A 18 20.88 -41.26 -15.99
C ARG A 18 20.62 -40.44 -14.71
N ILE A 19 21.67 -40.10 -13.95
CA ILE A 19 21.54 -39.21 -12.78
C ILE A 19 21.05 -37.82 -13.22
N LEU A 20 21.68 -37.23 -14.25
CA LEU A 20 21.30 -35.90 -14.73
C LEU A 20 19.84 -35.85 -15.21
N GLY A 21 19.37 -36.89 -15.92
CA GLY A 21 17.97 -37.03 -16.31
C GLY A 21 17.03 -37.06 -15.09
N ARG A 22 17.35 -37.88 -14.08
CA ARG A 22 16.57 -37.97 -12.83
C ARG A 22 16.51 -36.65 -12.06
N ILE A 23 17.62 -35.92 -11.97
CA ILE A 23 17.68 -34.60 -11.31
C ILE A 23 16.81 -33.60 -12.07
N LYS A 24 16.91 -33.55 -13.41
CA LYS A 24 16.08 -32.67 -14.24
C LYS A 24 14.58 -32.98 -14.06
N ASP A 25 14.21 -34.26 -14.05
CA ASP A 25 12.83 -34.67 -13.83
C ASP A 25 12.33 -34.32 -12.43
N HIS A 26 13.18 -34.44 -11.41
CA HIS A 26 12.88 -34.05 -10.04
C HIS A 26 12.60 -32.54 -9.95
N HIS A 27 13.53 -31.69 -10.42
CA HIS A 27 13.33 -30.24 -10.43
C HIS A 27 12.10 -29.83 -11.27
N ARG A 28 11.80 -30.56 -12.36
CA ARG A 28 10.57 -30.33 -13.15
C ARG A 28 9.32 -30.62 -12.34
N LYS A 29 9.30 -31.71 -11.56
CA LYS A 29 8.19 -32.08 -10.68
C LYS A 29 8.04 -31.09 -9.53
N GLU A 30 9.13 -30.70 -8.87
CA GLU A 30 9.13 -29.69 -7.81
C GLU A 30 8.58 -28.34 -8.29
N ARG A 31 9.04 -27.86 -9.46
CA ARG A 31 8.52 -26.62 -10.05
C ARG A 31 7.03 -26.69 -10.35
N ARG A 32 6.54 -27.83 -10.86
CA ARG A 32 5.11 -28.04 -11.12
C ARG A 32 4.32 -28.10 -9.80
N ALA A 33 4.85 -28.77 -8.77
CA ALA A 33 4.23 -28.85 -7.46
C ALA A 33 4.15 -27.50 -6.76
N ALA A 34 5.24 -26.71 -6.79
CA ALA A 34 5.29 -25.36 -6.25
C ALA A 34 4.30 -24.41 -6.93
N ARG A 35 4.16 -24.53 -8.27
CA ARG A 35 3.15 -23.77 -9.03
C ARG A 35 1.71 -24.18 -8.70
N LYS A 36 1.46 -25.48 -8.51
CA LYS A 36 0.11 -26.02 -8.23
C LYS A 36 -0.36 -25.68 -6.81
N ASN A 37 0.55 -25.67 -5.84
CA ASN A 37 0.26 -25.41 -4.43
C ASN A 37 1.12 -24.23 -3.89
N PRO A 38 0.84 -22.99 -4.30
CA PRO A 38 1.62 -21.81 -3.87
C PRO A 38 1.48 -21.52 -2.37
N SER A 39 0.36 -21.90 -1.75
CA SER A 39 0.09 -21.67 -0.32
C SER A 39 1.12 -22.32 0.63
N GLN A 40 1.68 -23.49 0.28
CA GLN A 40 2.69 -24.14 1.12
C GLN A 40 4.06 -23.44 1.08
N HIS A 41 4.36 -22.72 -0.01
CA HIS A 41 5.60 -21.96 -0.18
C HIS A 41 5.48 -20.51 0.32
N ASN A 42 4.24 -20.00 0.46
CA ASN A 42 3.94 -18.64 0.91
C ASN A 42 3.73 -18.52 2.42
N LYS A 43 4.19 -19.50 3.21
CA LYS A 43 4.28 -19.29 4.65
C LYS A 43 5.32 -18.20 4.88
N THR A 44 4.89 -17.08 5.46
CA THR A 44 5.81 -16.05 5.92
C THR A 44 6.86 -16.73 6.79
N LYS A 45 8.14 -16.47 6.47
CA LYS A 45 9.24 -17.03 7.26
C LYS A 45 9.07 -16.49 8.67
N LYS A 46 8.80 -17.38 9.62
CA LYS A 46 8.83 -17.00 11.03
C LYS A 46 10.30 -16.85 11.39
N ASP A 47 10.66 -15.69 11.91
CA ASP A 47 12.01 -15.49 12.43
C ASP A 47 12.23 -16.48 13.58
N PRO A 48 13.41 -17.13 13.66
CA PRO A 48 13.70 -18.11 14.69
C PRO A 48 13.74 -17.54 16.12
N GLY A 49 13.41 -16.27 16.32
CA GLY A 49 13.30 -15.61 17.63
C GLY A 49 14.63 -15.42 18.33
N ILE A 50 14.59 -14.76 19.49
CA ILE A 50 15.75 -14.61 20.38
C ILE A 50 15.85 -15.86 21.27
N PRO A 51 16.96 -16.62 21.23
CA PRO A 51 17.17 -17.79 22.09
C PRO A 51 17.12 -17.44 23.59
N ASN A 52 16.66 -18.37 24.43
CA ASN A 52 16.51 -18.13 25.87
C ASN A 52 17.84 -18.05 26.64
N GLU A 53 18.90 -18.65 26.11
CA GLU A 53 20.22 -18.72 26.75
C GLU A 53 21.01 -17.42 26.64
N TRP A 54 20.48 -16.43 25.91
CA TRP A 54 21.17 -15.17 25.72
C TRP A 54 20.99 -14.26 26.95
N PRO A 55 22.09 -13.85 27.61
CA PRO A 55 22.04 -13.20 28.94
C PRO A 55 21.29 -11.86 28.95
N PHE A 56 21.27 -11.14 27.82
CA PHE A 56 20.61 -9.83 27.70
C PHE A 56 19.25 -9.91 27.00
N LYS A 57 18.64 -11.11 26.94
CA LYS A 57 17.34 -11.32 26.27
C LYS A 57 16.25 -10.40 26.82
N GLU A 58 16.19 -10.24 28.13
CA GLU A 58 15.17 -9.40 28.77
C GLU A 58 15.36 -7.92 28.43
N GLU A 59 16.61 -7.44 28.45
CA GLU A 59 16.96 -6.07 28.09
C GLU A 59 16.57 -5.77 26.64
N LEU A 60 16.92 -6.63 25.69
CA LEU A 60 16.56 -6.47 24.28
C LEU A 60 15.04 -6.52 24.05
N LEU A 61 14.32 -7.39 24.76
CA LEU A 61 12.85 -7.44 24.65
C LEU A 61 12.22 -6.14 25.14
N ASN A 62 12.74 -5.56 26.23
CA ASN A 62 12.30 -4.28 26.76
C ASN A 62 12.59 -3.13 25.77
N GLU A 63 13.79 -3.10 25.17
CA GLU A 63 14.15 -2.12 24.13
C GLU A 63 13.21 -2.22 22.91
N ILE A 64 12.97 -3.44 22.42
CA ILE A 64 12.05 -3.67 21.28
C ILE A 64 10.63 -3.20 21.62
N GLN A 65 10.16 -3.45 22.85
CA GLN A 65 8.84 -3.00 23.29
C GLN A 65 8.78 -1.47 23.37
N ALA A 66 9.81 -0.82 23.91
CA ALA A 66 9.90 0.63 23.97
C ALA A 66 9.88 1.25 22.56
N GLN A 67 10.66 0.70 21.62
CA GLN A 67 10.66 1.14 20.22
C GLN A 67 9.29 0.98 19.56
N LYS A 68 8.60 -0.15 19.76
CA LYS A 68 7.25 -0.35 19.22
C LYS A 68 6.25 0.67 19.73
N ASN A 69 6.29 0.99 21.02
CA ASN A 69 5.42 2.01 21.60
C ASN A 69 5.68 3.39 20.99
N GLN A 70 6.96 3.77 20.83
CA GLN A 70 7.34 5.03 20.18
C GLN A 70 6.84 5.10 18.73
N ASP A 71 7.08 4.06 17.93
CA ASP A 71 6.60 3.96 16.55
C ASP A 71 5.08 4.06 16.44
N GLU A 72 4.35 3.45 17.37
CA GLU A 72 2.89 3.49 17.41
C GLU A 72 2.37 4.89 17.77
N GLU A 73 2.97 5.55 18.75
CA GLU A 73 2.66 6.93 19.10
C GLU A 73 2.94 7.90 17.94
N GLU A 74 4.07 7.76 17.26
CA GLU A 74 4.41 8.57 16.09
C GLU A 74 3.43 8.33 14.93
N LYS A 75 3.05 7.08 14.67
CA LYS A 75 2.01 6.74 13.68
C LYS A 75 0.65 7.32 14.05
N GLN A 76 0.30 7.40 15.33
CA GLN A 76 -0.94 8.02 15.78
C GLN A 76 -0.89 9.54 15.58
N LYS A 77 0.18 10.19 16.05
CA LYS A 77 0.40 11.64 15.87
C LYS A 77 0.36 12.05 14.40
N THR A 78 1.08 11.33 13.54
CA THR A 78 1.07 11.60 12.09
C THR A 78 -0.31 11.43 11.46
N LYS A 79 -1.06 10.38 11.85
CA LYS A 79 -2.45 10.19 11.40
C LYS A 79 -3.38 11.32 11.86
N GLU A 80 -3.22 11.80 13.09
CA GLU A 80 -4.01 12.90 13.64
C GLU A 80 -3.71 14.22 12.92
N LEU A 81 -2.44 14.54 12.69
CA LEU A 81 -2.02 15.71 11.91
C LEU A 81 -2.60 15.66 10.49
N GLN A 82 -2.45 14.54 9.79
CA GLN A 82 -3.02 14.37 8.45
C GLN A 82 -4.55 14.50 8.45
N ARG A 83 -5.23 14.01 9.49
CA ARG A 83 -6.69 14.15 9.63
C ARG A 83 -7.09 15.61 9.86
N ALA A 84 -6.33 16.34 10.68
CA ALA A 84 -6.56 17.76 10.94
C ALA A 84 -6.35 18.60 9.67
N GLU A 85 -5.25 18.39 8.94
CA GLU A 85 -4.96 19.06 7.66
C GLU A 85 -6.07 18.80 6.63
N ARG A 86 -6.48 17.53 6.46
CA ARG A 86 -7.60 17.18 5.56
C ARG A 86 -8.90 17.82 5.98
N ALA A 87 -9.19 17.92 7.28
CA ALA A 87 -10.39 18.57 7.78
C ALA A 87 -10.36 20.09 7.54
N GLN A 88 -9.20 20.74 7.71
CA GLN A 88 -9.02 22.16 7.39
C GLN A 88 -9.16 22.42 5.89
N ALA A 89 -8.52 21.61 5.04
CA ALA A 89 -8.64 21.70 3.58
C ALA A 89 -10.11 21.52 3.12
N LYS A 90 -10.84 20.55 3.67
CA LYS A 90 -12.27 20.37 3.39
C LYS A 90 -13.12 21.56 3.85
N LYS A 91 -12.83 22.15 5.01
CA LYS A 91 -13.51 23.36 5.50
C LYS A 91 -13.21 24.56 4.59
N ALA A 92 -11.97 24.72 4.14
CA ALA A 92 -11.58 25.78 3.21
C ALA A 92 -12.26 25.62 1.84
N ALA A 93 -12.29 24.40 1.28
CA ALA A 93 -12.98 24.09 0.03
C ALA A 93 -14.48 24.38 0.12
N LYS A 94 -15.16 23.94 1.20
CA LYS A 94 -16.58 24.26 1.42
C LYS A 94 -16.82 25.77 1.55
N LYS A 95 -15.95 26.50 2.25
CA LYS A 95 -16.05 27.96 2.35
C LYS A 95 -15.87 28.64 1.00
N ALA A 96 -14.93 28.16 0.17
CA ALA A 96 -14.72 28.67 -1.18
C ALA A 96 -15.93 28.39 -2.09
N GLU A 97 -16.49 27.18 -2.05
CA GLU A 97 -17.69 26.81 -2.80
C GLU A 97 -18.91 27.64 -2.37
N ILE A 98 -19.09 27.86 -1.06
CA ILE A 98 -20.16 28.74 -0.54
C ILE A 98 -19.94 30.19 -1.01
N ALA A 99 -18.70 30.67 -1.00
CA ALA A 99 -18.36 32.03 -1.46
C ALA A 99 -18.62 32.20 -2.96
N GLU A 100 -18.26 31.22 -3.80
CA GLU A 100 -18.57 31.22 -5.23
C GLU A 100 -20.07 31.20 -5.49
N ASN A 101 -20.84 30.37 -4.77
CA ASN A 101 -22.29 30.31 -4.91
C ASN A 101 -22.98 31.61 -4.48
N ILE A 102 -22.51 32.25 -3.40
CA ILE A 102 -23.01 33.57 -2.97
C ILE A 102 -22.65 34.65 -4.00
N ALA A 103 -21.45 34.62 -4.57
CA ALA A 103 -21.03 35.55 -5.62
C ALA A 103 -21.86 35.37 -6.90
N ALA A 104 -22.13 34.13 -7.31
CA ALA A 104 -23.00 33.81 -8.44
C ALA A 104 -24.45 34.27 -8.20
N ALA A 105 -24.99 34.06 -6.99
CA ALA A 105 -26.32 34.55 -6.63
C ALA A 105 -26.40 36.09 -6.62
N LYS A 106 -25.37 36.78 -6.11
CA LYS A 106 -25.27 38.25 -6.18
C LYS A 106 -25.13 38.76 -7.62
N ALA A 107 -24.36 38.08 -8.46
CA ALA A 107 -24.23 38.43 -9.88
C ALA A 107 -25.54 38.22 -10.64
N ALA A 108 -26.27 37.13 -10.37
CA ALA A 108 -27.59 36.86 -10.94
C ALA A 108 -28.63 37.90 -10.47
N ALA A 109 -28.63 38.27 -9.20
CA ALA A 109 -29.50 39.32 -8.68
C ALA A 109 -29.18 40.70 -9.29
N ALA A 110 -27.89 41.03 -9.47
CA ALA A 110 -27.47 42.25 -10.15
C ALA A 110 -27.82 42.25 -11.65
N ALA A 111 -27.77 41.10 -12.33
CA ALA A 111 -28.22 40.93 -13.71
C ALA A 111 -29.75 41.06 -13.83
N ALA A 112 -30.52 40.48 -12.89
CA ALA A 112 -31.97 40.63 -12.83
C ALA A 112 -32.40 42.09 -12.55
N ALA A 113 -31.71 42.79 -11.64
CA ALA A 113 -31.94 44.22 -11.40
C ALA A 113 -31.62 45.09 -12.62
N ARG A 114 -30.54 44.77 -13.36
CA ARG A 114 -30.21 45.42 -14.64
C ARG A 114 -31.29 45.16 -15.69
N ALA A 115 -31.79 43.92 -15.82
CA ALA A 115 -32.85 43.59 -16.75
C ALA A 115 -34.17 44.31 -16.44
N ALA A 116 -34.54 44.41 -15.15
CA ALA A 116 -35.73 45.15 -14.72
C ALA A 116 -35.63 46.66 -15.01
N SER A 117 -34.44 47.26 -14.92
CA SER A 117 -34.23 48.67 -15.30
C SER A 117 -34.31 48.93 -16.82
N VAL A 118 -34.04 47.90 -17.65
CA VAL A 118 -34.10 47.98 -19.12
C VAL A 118 -35.54 47.85 -19.62
N THR A 119 -36.36 47.00 -18.98
CA THR A 119 -37.80 46.88 -19.31
C THR A 119 -38.58 48.13 -18.90
N ASP A 120 -38.26 48.73 -17.75
CA ASP A 120 -38.91 49.97 -17.27
C ASP A 120 -38.61 51.19 -18.17
N LYS A 121 -37.38 51.29 -18.71
CA LYS A 121 -37.05 52.28 -19.76
C LYS A 121 -37.74 52.04 -21.09
N LYS A 122 -38.00 50.77 -21.47
CA LYS A 122 -38.71 50.41 -22.70
C LYS A 122 -40.19 50.80 -22.64
N ILE A 123 -40.83 50.59 -21.48
CA ILE A 123 -42.23 50.97 -21.22
C ILE A 123 -42.41 52.50 -21.25
N LYS A 124 -41.46 53.27 -20.67
CA LYS A 124 -41.48 54.75 -20.75
C LYS A 124 -41.23 55.31 -22.15
N LYS A 125 -40.54 54.58 -23.03
CA LYS A 125 -40.28 55.01 -24.42
C LYS A 125 -41.46 54.75 -25.37
N SER A 126 -42.33 53.78 -25.06
CA SER A 126 -43.56 53.49 -25.82
C SER A 126 -44.77 54.37 -25.46
N GLY A 127 -44.71 55.11 -24.35
CA GLY A 127 -45.78 56.01 -23.90
C GLY A 127 -45.67 57.46 -24.39
N LYS A 128 -44.67 57.79 -25.22
CA LYS A 128 -44.47 59.14 -25.76
C LYS A 128 -45.07 59.20 -27.18
N LYS A 129 -46.40 59.34 -27.23
CA LYS A 129 -47.07 60.07 -28.33
C LYS A 129 -47.07 61.55 -27.99
#